data_AF-A0A8D8Y687-F1
#
_entry.id   AF-A0A8D8Y687-F1
#
_cell.length_a   1.000
_cell.length_b   1.000
_cell.length_c   1.000
_cell.angle_alpha   90.00
_cell.angle_beta   90.00
_cell.angle_gamma   90.00
#
_symmetry.space_group_name_H-M   'P 1'
#
loop_
_entity.id
_entity.type
_entity.pdbx_description
1 polymer ?
#
loop_
_entity_poly.entity_id
_entity_poly.type
_entity_poly.pdbx_seq_one_letter_code
_entity_poly.pdbx_strand_id
1 'polypeptide(L)'
;MVSKMFDDLSLENLKVELGRRNLKTSGSKAELQSRLRSALEADGEDLASMESLCEDEKAAVTMEFLAELICKITDQCNEMSDKIRKELSDKMTEQSEKTDKLSDKMTDQGKTLTDKITDQGREMTERCKEMSGKV
;
A
#
# COMPACT_ATOMS: atom_id res chain seq x y z
N MET A 1 -34.20 -12.53 -19.80
CA MET A 1 -32.82 -12.11 -19.49
C MET A 1 -32.11 -11.47 -20.69
N VAL A 2 -32.48 -11.77 -21.94
CA VAL A 2 -31.98 -11.13 -23.18
C VAL A 2 -32.19 -9.60 -23.27
N SER A 3 -33.17 -9.04 -22.55
CA SER A 3 -33.55 -7.63 -22.69
C SER A 3 -32.47 -6.62 -22.27
N LYS A 4 -31.53 -6.96 -21.38
CA LYS A 4 -30.58 -5.99 -20.82
C LYS A 4 -29.39 -5.66 -21.73
N MET A 5 -28.93 -6.60 -22.57
CA MET A 5 -27.76 -6.37 -23.44
C MET A 5 -28.00 -5.29 -24.51
N PHE A 6 -29.23 -5.19 -25.00
CA PHE A 6 -29.59 -4.19 -26.02
C PHE A 6 -29.76 -2.79 -25.43
N ASP A 7 -30.04 -2.69 -24.13
CA ASP A 7 -30.31 -1.43 -23.45
C ASP A 7 -29.01 -0.61 -23.30
N ASP A 8 -27.89 -1.31 -23.07
CA ASP A 8 -26.54 -0.73 -22.93
C ASP A 8 -25.85 -0.42 -24.27
N LEU A 9 -26.35 -0.95 -25.40
CA LEU A 9 -25.82 -0.65 -26.73
C LEU A 9 -26.13 0.79 -27.15
N SER A 10 -25.11 1.48 -27.69
CA SER A 10 -25.26 2.83 -28.24
C SER A 10 -26.09 2.81 -29.53
N LEU A 11 -26.73 3.94 -29.86
CA LEU A 11 -27.57 4.05 -31.06
C LEU A 11 -26.77 3.79 -32.35
N GLU A 12 -25.50 4.19 -32.37
CA GLU A 12 -24.59 3.95 -33.49
C GLU A 12 -24.32 2.45 -33.65
N ASN A 13 -24.02 1.75 -32.56
CA ASN A 13 -23.77 0.31 -32.58
C ASN A 13 -25.02 -0.48 -33.02
N LEU A 14 -26.21 -0.04 -32.59
CA LEU A 14 -27.48 -0.63 -33.02
C LEU A 14 -27.70 -0.48 -34.53
N LYS A 15 -27.34 0.67 -35.12
CA LYS A 15 -27.44 0.89 -36.57
C LYS A 15 -26.42 0.07 -37.36
N VAL A 16 -25.19 -0.02 -36.86
CA VAL A 16 -24.13 -0.84 -37.48
C VAL A 16 -24.57 -2.31 -37.53
N GLU A 17 -25.09 -2.83 -36.42
CA GLU A 17 -25.50 -4.23 -36.34
C GLU A 17 -26.74 -4.53 -37.20
N LEU A 18 -27.72 -3.63 -37.20
CA LEU A 18 -28.87 -3.73 -38.12
C LEU A 18 -28.45 -3.63 -39.58
N GLY A 19 -27.50 -2.75 -39.92
CA GLY A 19 -26.98 -2.60 -41.27
C GLY A 19 -26.26 -3.86 -41.76
N ARG A 20 -25.47 -4.51 -40.90
CA ARG A 20 -24.82 -5.80 -41.19
C ARG A 20 -25.83 -6.90 -41.51
N ARG A 21 -26.97 -6.91 -40.83
CA ARG A 21 -28.07 -7.86 -41.05
C ARG A 21 -29.01 -7.45 -42.19
N ASN A 22 -28.68 -6.40 -42.95
CA ASN A 22 -29.54 -5.82 -44.00
C ASN A 22 -30.95 -5.43 -43.49
N LEU A 23 -31.05 -5.02 -42.23
CA LEU A 23 -32.28 -4.56 -41.61
C LEU A 23 -32.37 -3.03 -41.66
N LYS A 24 -33.60 -2.52 -41.55
CA LYS A 24 -33.88 -1.08 -41.57
C LYS A 24 -33.19 -0.38 -40.38
N THR A 25 -32.35 0.62 -40.64
CA THR A 25 -31.57 1.38 -39.63
C THR A 25 -32.21 2.71 -39.22
N SER A 26 -33.37 3.04 -39.79
CA SER A 26 -34.16 4.23 -39.41
C SER A 26 -35.12 3.90 -38.26
N GLY A 27 -35.28 4.84 -37.33
CA GLY A 27 -36.22 4.77 -36.22
C GLY A 27 -35.62 5.29 -34.92
N SER A 28 -36.44 5.26 -33.87
CA SER A 28 -36.03 5.53 -32.49
C SER A 28 -35.15 4.39 -31.94
N LYS A 29 -34.35 4.67 -30.90
CA LYS A 29 -33.47 3.67 -30.26
C LYS A 29 -34.24 2.39 -29.87
N ALA A 30 -35.44 2.56 -29.30
CA ALA A 30 -36.29 1.46 -28.89
C ALA A 30 -36.76 0.59 -30.08
N GLU A 31 -37.09 1.21 -31.22
CA GLU A 31 -37.47 0.48 -32.43
C GLU A 31 -36.29 -0.28 -33.03
N LEU A 32 -35.09 0.29 -32.99
CA LEU A 32 -33.87 -0.38 -33.44
C LEU A 32 -33.52 -1.57 -32.54
N GLN A 33 -33.64 -1.41 -31.21
CA GLN A 33 -33.44 -2.50 -30.25
C GLN A 33 -34.45 -3.63 -30.44
N SER A 34 -35.74 -3.30 -30.59
CA SER A 34 -36.80 -4.29 -30.79
C SER A 34 -36.60 -5.06 -32.09
N ARG A 35 -36.23 -4.37 -33.18
CA ARG A 35 -35.94 -5.00 -34.48
C ARG A 35 -34.74 -5.93 -34.42
N LEU A 36 -33.68 -5.51 -33.72
CA LEU A 36 -32.48 -6.32 -33.56
C LEU A 36 -32.74 -7.57 -32.70
N ARG A 37 -33.49 -7.44 -31.60
CA ARG A 37 -33.92 -8.58 -30.78
C ARG A 37 -34.74 -9.57 -31.58
N SER A 38 -35.73 -9.08 -32.32
CA SER A 38 -36.63 -9.93 -33.10
C SER A 38 -35.91 -10.67 -34.23
N ALA A 39 -34.88 -10.05 -34.83
CA ALA A 39 -34.04 -10.70 -35.84
C ALA A 39 -33.15 -11.80 -35.23
N LEU A 40 -32.53 -11.53 -34.08
CA LEU A 40 -31.70 -12.51 -33.37
C LEU A 40 -32.50 -13.72 -32.88
N GLU A 41 -33.72 -13.51 -32.41
CA GLU A 41 -34.64 -14.60 -32.05
C GLU A 41 -35.11 -15.40 -33.29
N ALA A 42 -35.25 -14.76 -34.44
CA ALA A 42 -35.67 -15.40 -35.69
C ALA A 42 -34.54 -16.22 -36.35
N ASP A 43 -33.29 -15.76 -36.24
CA ASP A 43 -32.13 -16.42 -36.82
C ASP A 43 -31.69 -17.67 -36.02
N GLY A 44 -32.28 -17.92 -34.85
CA GLY A 44 -31.93 -19.06 -33.99
C GLY A 44 -30.49 -19.02 -33.50
N GLU A 45 -29.82 -17.87 -33.63
CA GLU A 45 -28.52 -17.62 -33.02
C GLU A 45 -28.72 -17.63 -31.51
N ASP A 46 -28.26 -18.70 -30.88
CA ASP A 46 -28.28 -18.87 -29.43
C ASP A 46 -27.49 -17.73 -28.79
N LEU A 47 -28.21 -16.67 -28.41
CA LEU A 47 -27.71 -15.44 -27.79
C LEU A 47 -26.76 -15.73 -26.60
N ALA A 48 -26.90 -16.90 -25.99
CA ALA A 48 -26.03 -17.42 -24.94
C ALA A 48 -24.56 -17.62 -25.39
N SER A 49 -24.32 -17.99 -26.65
CA SER A 49 -22.95 -18.23 -27.16
C SER A 49 -22.20 -16.91 -27.44
N MET A 50 -22.89 -15.84 -27.79
CA MET A 50 -22.27 -14.52 -27.98
C MET A 50 -22.02 -13.81 -26.64
N GLU A 51 -22.87 -14.05 -25.64
CA GLU A 51 -22.68 -13.58 -24.26
C GLU A 51 -21.41 -14.18 -23.62
N SER A 52 -21.16 -15.47 -23.83
CA SER A 52 -19.97 -16.17 -23.33
C SER A 52 -18.65 -15.56 -23.83
N LEU A 53 -18.54 -15.22 -25.12
CA LEU A 53 -17.29 -14.64 -25.67
C LEU A 53 -17.04 -13.21 -25.18
N CYS A 54 -18.12 -12.46 -24.89
CA CYS A 54 -18.03 -11.08 -24.44
C CYS A 54 -17.64 -10.97 -22.95
N GLU A 55 -17.86 -12.03 -22.16
CA GLU A 55 -17.44 -12.09 -20.75
C GLU A 55 -15.92 -12.34 -20.62
N ASP A 56 -15.34 -13.17 -21.48
CA ASP A 56 -13.91 -13.50 -21.45
C ASP A 56 -13.02 -12.28 -21.79
N GLU A 57 -13.41 -11.48 -22.78
CA GLU A 57 -12.68 -10.27 -23.17
C GLU A 57 -12.76 -9.18 -22.09
N LYS A 58 -13.92 -9.05 -21.42
CA LYS A 58 -14.07 -8.19 -20.23
C LYS A 58 -13.23 -8.70 -19.06
N ALA A 59 -13.13 -10.02 -18.87
CA ALA A 59 -12.30 -10.60 -17.83
C ALA A 59 -10.80 -10.30 -18.07
N ALA A 60 -10.34 -10.35 -19.32
CA ALA A 60 -8.97 -10.00 -19.68
C ALA A 60 -8.64 -8.51 -19.40
N VAL A 61 -9.51 -7.60 -19.83
CA VAL A 61 -9.32 -6.14 -19.59
C VAL A 61 -9.35 -5.82 -18.10
N THR A 62 -10.24 -6.45 -17.33
CA THR A 62 -10.30 -6.24 -15.88
C THR A 62 -9.07 -6.83 -15.17
N MET A 63 -8.53 -7.96 -15.62
CA MET A 63 -7.28 -8.51 -15.11
C MET A 63 -6.08 -7.59 -15.34
N GLU A 64 -5.97 -6.99 -16.53
CA GLU A 64 -4.86 -6.08 -16.85
C GLU A 64 -4.90 -4.84 -15.94
N PHE A 65 -6.08 -4.25 -15.73
CA PHE A 65 -6.26 -3.15 -14.80
C PHE A 65 -5.95 -3.53 -13.35
N LEU A 66 -6.37 -4.72 -12.92
CA LEU A 66 -6.04 -5.25 -11.59
C LEU A 66 -4.54 -5.46 -11.42
N ALA A 67 -3.84 -5.98 -12.44
CA ALA A 67 -2.39 -6.14 -12.41
C ALA A 67 -1.66 -4.80 -12.29
N GLU A 68 -2.11 -3.77 -13.01
CA GLU A 68 -1.55 -2.41 -12.91
C GLU A 68 -1.77 -1.81 -11.50
N LEU A 69 -2.97 -1.98 -10.94
CA LEU A 69 -3.28 -1.55 -9.57
C LEU A 69 -2.41 -2.28 -8.53
N ILE A 70 -2.23 -3.60 -8.68
CA ILE A 70 -1.37 -4.40 -7.81
C ILE A 70 0.07 -3.88 -7.86
N CYS A 71 0.59 -3.57 -9.05
CA CYS A 71 1.93 -2.99 -9.20
C CYS A 71 2.05 -1.65 -8.47
N LYS A 72 1.10 -0.73 -8.67
CA LYS A 72 1.08 0.58 -7.98
C LYS A 72 1.02 0.45 -6.46
N ILE A 73 0.19 -0.46 -5.95
CA ILE A 73 0.10 -0.72 -4.50
C ILE A 73 1.42 -1.29 -3.99
N THR A 74 2.03 -2.21 -4.74
CA THR A 74 3.31 -2.83 -4.39
C THR A 74 4.43 -1.78 -4.32
N ASP A 75 4.50 -0.87 -5.30
CA ASP A 75 5.48 0.22 -5.31
C ASP A 75 5.30 1.16 -4.11
N GLN A 76 4.06 1.54 -3.80
CA GLN A 76 3.75 2.39 -2.64
C GLN A 76 4.11 1.71 -1.32
N CYS A 77 3.84 0.40 -1.18
CA CYS A 77 4.22 -0.38 -0.02
C CYS A 77 5.75 -0.45 0.16
N ASN A 78 6.49 -0.62 -0.94
CA ASN A 78 7.95 -0.64 -0.91
C ASN A 78 8.53 0.73 -0.53
N GLU A 79 8.04 1.81 -1.13
CA GLU A 79 8.47 3.18 -0.81
C GLU A 79 8.22 3.53 0.67
N MET A 80 7.04 3.17 1.18
CA MET A 80 6.71 3.37 2.59
C MET A 80 7.62 2.55 3.51
N SER A 81 7.90 1.30 3.14
CA SER A 81 8.80 0.42 3.90
C SER A 81 10.22 0.98 3.96
N ASP A 82 10.73 1.53 2.85
CA ASP A 82 12.06 2.13 2.80
C ASP A 82 12.15 3.41 3.63
N LYS A 83 11.12 4.26 3.59
CA LYS A 83 11.03 5.44 4.46
C LYS A 83 11.05 5.07 5.94
N ILE A 84 10.22 4.09 6.34
CA ILE A 84 10.17 3.60 7.72
C ILE A 84 11.52 3.04 8.13
N ARG A 85 12.16 2.21 7.28
CA ARG A 85 13.48 1.64 7.57
C ARG A 85 14.53 2.72 7.80
N LYS A 86 14.54 3.76 6.94
CA LYS A 86 15.50 4.86 7.04
C LYS A 86 15.29 5.67 8.32
N GLU A 87 14.07 6.11 8.61
CA GLU A 87 13.78 6.89 9.82
C GLU A 87 14.10 6.11 11.10
N LEU A 88 13.82 4.80 11.12
CA LEU A 88 14.13 3.94 12.26
C LEU A 88 15.64 3.81 12.45
N SER A 89 16.40 3.60 11.36
CA SER A 89 17.86 3.53 11.38
C SER A 89 18.50 4.82 11.89
N ASP A 90 18.03 5.97 11.41
CA ASP A 90 18.55 7.28 11.79
C ASP A 90 18.30 7.54 13.29
N LYS A 91 17.08 7.30 13.77
CA LYS A 91 16.75 7.44 15.20
C LYS A 91 17.51 6.49 16.09
N MET A 92 17.72 5.24 15.65
CA MET A 92 18.49 4.26 16.41
C MET A 92 19.96 4.66 16.52
N THR A 93 20.53 5.20 15.45
CA THR A 93 21.90 5.75 15.45
C THR A 93 22.00 6.94 16.41
N GLU A 94 21.08 7.90 16.31
CA GLU A 94 21.05 9.07 17.20
C GLU A 94 20.89 8.67 18.68
N GLN A 95 20.04 7.68 18.97
CA GLN A 95 19.84 7.17 20.32
C GLN A 95 21.09 6.46 20.84
N SER A 96 21.80 5.70 20.00
CA SER A 96 23.07 5.08 20.36
C SER A 96 24.10 6.13 20.77
N GLU A 97 24.29 7.19 19.98
CA GLU A 97 25.23 8.26 20.30
C GLU A 97 24.89 8.99 21.60
N LYS A 98 23.59 9.17 21.90
CA LYS A 98 23.14 9.75 23.17
C LYS A 98 23.47 8.84 24.35
N THR A 99 23.26 7.53 24.19
CA THR A 99 23.62 6.53 25.20
C THR A 99 25.12 6.53 25.47
N ASP A 100 25.96 6.57 24.44
CA ASP A 100 27.42 6.60 24.59
C ASP A 100 27.87 7.86 25.35
N LYS A 101 27.37 9.04 24.95
CA LYS A 101 27.65 10.31 25.64
C LYS A 101 27.20 10.31 27.10
N LEU A 102 26.08 9.64 27.40
CA LEU A 102 25.60 9.50 28.78
C LEU A 102 26.51 8.57 29.58
N SER A 103 26.91 7.45 28.99
CA SER A 103 27.82 6.47 29.59
C SER A 103 29.17 7.10 29.97
N ASP A 104 29.74 7.89 29.07
CA ASP A 104 31.00 8.61 29.30
C ASP A 104 30.86 9.57 30.49
N LYS A 105 29.81 10.40 30.49
CA LYS A 105 29.53 11.33 31.59
C LYS A 105 29.37 10.63 32.93
N MET A 106 28.64 9.52 32.96
CA MET A 106 28.46 8.73 34.18
C MET A 106 29.78 8.12 34.65
N THR A 107 30.61 7.64 33.73
CA THR A 107 31.94 7.10 34.04
C THR A 107 32.84 8.18 34.65
N ASP A 108 32.86 9.38 34.08
CA ASP A 108 33.66 10.51 34.58
C ASP A 108 33.18 11.01 35.95
N GLN A 109 31.85 11.10 36.13
CA GLN A 109 31.26 11.42 37.43
C GLN A 109 31.58 10.35 38.48
N GLY A 110 31.55 9.07 38.09
CA GLY A 110 31.91 7.94 38.93
C GLY A 110 33.37 8.03 39.40
N LYS A 111 34.32 8.27 38.49
CA LYS A 111 35.73 8.49 38.84
C LYS A 111 35.90 9.64 39.82
N THR A 112 35.30 10.79 39.52
CA THR A 112 35.36 11.98 40.39
C THR A 112 34.83 11.69 41.80
N LEU A 113 33.74 10.92 41.90
CA LEU A 113 33.18 10.53 43.19
C LEU A 113 34.11 9.57 43.94
N THR A 114 34.65 8.56 43.25
CA THR A 114 35.61 7.59 43.81
C THR A 114 36.86 8.29 44.34
N ASP A 115 37.42 9.25 43.59
CA ASP A 115 38.59 10.02 43.99
C ASP A 115 38.30 10.80 45.28
N LYS A 116 37.18 11.54 45.33
CA LYS A 116 36.77 12.28 46.53
C LYS A 116 36.58 11.41 47.76
N ILE A 117 35.93 10.26 47.60
CA ILE A 117 35.71 9.31 48.72
C ILE A 117 37.05 8.75 49.19
N THR A 118 37.95 8.42 48.26
CA THR A 118 39.28 7.87 48.57
C THR A 118 40.13 8.89 49.33
N ASP A 119 40.14 10.14 48.89
CA ASP A 119 40.88 11.21 49.54
C ASP A 119 40.32 11.52 50.94
N GLN A 120 38.99 11.63 51.08
CA GLN A 120 38.34 11.80 52.38
C GLN A 120 38.63 10.62 53.32
N GLY A 121 38.61 9.38 52.81
CA GLY A 121 38.96 8.19 53.58
C GLY A 121 40.41 8.20 54.08
N ARG A 122 41.35 8.68 53.24
CA ARG A 122 42.75 8.85 53.62
C ARG A 122 42.91 9.90 54.72
N GLU A 123 42.31 11.08 54.54
CA GLU A 123 42.34 12.15 55.55
C GLU A 123 41.77 11.71 56.90
N MET A 124 40.64 10.99 56.89
CA MET A 124 40.05 10.44 58.12
C MET A 124 41.00 9.46 58.80
N THR A 125 41.65 8.58 58.03
CA THR A 125 42.62 7.60 58.55
C THR A 125 43.82 8.30 59.20
N GLU A 126 44.34 9.36 58.58
CA GLU A 126 45.43 10.17 59.13
C GLU A 126 45.03 10.87 60.43
N ARG A 127 43.84 11.48 60.47
CA ARG A 127 43.31 12.10 61.70
C ARG A 127 43.14 11.09 62.83
N CYS A 128 42.64 9.90 62.54
CA CYS A 128 42.52 8.83 63.54
C CYS A 128 43.89 8.43 64.11
N LYS A 129 44.91 8.28 63.25
CA LYS A 129 46.28 7.98 63.69
C LYS A 129 46.83 9.09 64.59
N GLU A 130 46.66 10.34 64.20
CA GLU A 130 47.14 11.49 64.96
C GLU A 130 46.49 11.59 66.35
N MET A 131 45.18 11.33 66.45
CA MET A 131 44.50 11.27 67.74
C MET A 131 44.98 10.10 68.60
N SER A 132 45.20 8.91 68.01
CA SER A 132 45.65 7.73 68.76
C SER A 132 47.08 7.85 69.30
N GLY A 133 47.95 8.61 68.64
CA GLY A 133 49.33 8.84 69.10
C GLY A 133 49.47 9.94 70.17
N LYS A 134 48.40 10.69 70.45
CA LYS A 134 48.37 11.77 71.47
C LYS A 134 47.78 11.31 72.82
N VAL A 135 47.33 10.06 72.93
CA VAL A 135 46.81 9.42 74.15
C VAL A 135 47.88 8.51 74.74
#